data_AF-A0AAE0YX62-F1
#
_entry.id   AF-A0AAE0YX62-F1
#
_cell.length_a   1.000
_cell.length_b   1.000
_cell.length_c   1.000
_cell.angle_alpha   90.00
_cell.angle_beta   90.00
_cell.angle_gamma   90.00
#
_symmetry.space_group_name_H-M   'P 1'
#
loop_
_entity.id
_entity.type
_entity.pdbx_description
1 polymer ?
#
loop_
_entity_poly.entity_id
_entity_poly.type
_entity_poly.pdbx_seq_one_letter_code
_entity_poly.pdbx_strand_id
1 'polypeptide(L)'
;MESETRRPTQATRYRQRCSREAGSQKTKKLYEMEKHFESQRNWFEKISSLSMEKDIQKLWQLTKAFNDDKVCRGQTVLLTESGPAPGKAACNILANAYKNVSEVEISRSRIHDIQRETKELKNIDVPSHRWIG
;
A
#
# COMPACT_ATOMS: atom_id res chain seq x y z
N MET A 1 7.89 -6.37 -69.58
CA MET A 1 6.72 -6.73 -68.74
C MET A 1 7.02 -6.28 -67.33
N GLU A 2 6.80 -4.99 -67.05
CA GLU A 2 7.03 -4.42 -65.72
C GLU A 2 5.73 -4.44 -64.94
N SER A 3 5.69 -5.28 -63.91
CA SER A 3 4.55 -5.44 -63.02
C SER A 3 4.45 -4.20 -62.13
N GLU A 4 3.55 -3.30 -62.49
CA GLU A 4 3.30 -2.05 -61.76
C GLU A 4 2.78 -2.33 -60.34
N THR A 5 3.64 -2.14 -59.36
CA THR A 5 3.33 -2.29 -57.93
C THR A 5 2.47 -1.11 -57.46
N ARG A 6 1.15 -1.24 -57.62
CA ARG A 6 0.16 -0.27 -57.13
C ARG A 6 0.31 -0.09 -55.62
N ARG A 7 0.67 1.12 -55.18
CA ARG A 7 0.77 1.47 -53.76
C ARG A 7 -0.62 1.39 -53.10
N PRO A 8 -0.76 0.78 -51.91
CA PRO A 8 -2.05 0.67 -51.25
C PRO A 8 -2.56 2.05 -50.82
N THR A 9 -3.83 2.33 -51.17
CA THR A 9 -4.58 3.55 -50.86
C THR A 9 -4.65 3.79 -49.34
N GLN A 10 -4.76 5.05 -48.92
CA GLN A 10 -4.76 5.43 -47.49
C GLN A 10 -5.85 4.70 -46.68
N ALA A 11 -7.03 4.47 -47.27
CA ALA A 11 -8.12 3.72 -46.64
C ALA A 11 -7.76 2.26 -46.31
N THR A 12 -6.96 1.60 -47.17
CA THR A 12 -6.52 0.22 -46.99
C THR A 12 -5.50 0.12 -45.86
N ARG A 13 -4.61 1.11 -45.74
CA ARG A 13 -3.63 1.21 -44.64
C ARG A 13 -4.32 1.43 -43.29
N TYR A 14 -5.35 2.28 -43.27
CA TYR A 14 -6.14 2.53 -42.06
C TYR A 14 -6.86 1.26 -41.57
N ARG A 15 -7.55 0.54 -42.47
CA ARG A 15 -8.17 -0.77 -42.12
C ARG A 15 -7.16 -1.76 -41.55
N GLN A 16 -5.99 -1.90 -42.18
CA GLN A 16 -4.94 -2.80 -41.69
C GLN A 16 -4.42 -2.41 -40.31
N ARG A 17 -4.29 -1.11 -40.00
CA ARG A 17 -3.90 -0.63 -38.67
C ARG A 17 -4.99 -0.93 -37.63
N CYS A 18 -6.25 -0.59 -37.90
CA CYS A 18 -7.36 -0.87 -36.98
C CYS A 18 -7.54 -2.38 -36.72
N SER A 19 -7.37 -3.24 -37.72
CA SER A 19 -7.43 -4.70 -37.53
C SER A 19 -6.27 -5.23 -36.66
N ARG A 20 -5.06 -4.67 -36.78
CA ARG A 20 -3.91 -5.03 -35.94
C ARG A 20 -4.08 -4.56 -34.50
N GLU A 21 -4.60 -3.34 -34.31
CA GLU A 21 -4.92 -2.79 -32.99
C GLU A 21 -6.03 -3.59 -32.30
N ALA A 22 -7.08 -3.98 -33.03
CA ALA A 22 -8.13 -4.85 -32.52
C ALA A 22 -7.60 -6.24 -32.14
N GLY A 23 -6.66 -6.81 -32.92
CA GLY A 23 -5.96 -8.05 -32.57
C GLY A 23 -5.15 -7.91 -31.27
N SER A 24 -4.42 -6.80 -31.11
CA SER A 24 -3.64 -6.50 -29.89
C SER A 24 -4.51 -6.29 -28.65
N GLN A 25 -5.70 -5.67 -28.79
CA GLN A 25 -6.63 -5.51 -27.67
C GLN A 25 -7.26 -6.85 -27.26
N LYS A 26 -7.58 -7.72 -28.22
CA LYS A 26 -8.12 -9.07 -27.95
C LYS A 26 -7.10 -9.93 -27.19
N THR A 27 -5.83 -9.92 -27.60
CA THR A 27 -4.80 -10.71 -26.91
C THR A 27 -4.53 -10.19 -25.50
N LYS A 28 -4.55 -8.87 -25.29
CA LYS A 28 -4.45 -8.27 -23.93
C LYS A 28 -5.58 -8.74 -23.03
N LYS A 29 -6.83 -8.70 -23.51
CA LYS A 29 -7.99 -9.16 -22.74
C LYS A 29 -7.90 -10.65 -22.41
N LEU A 30 -7.51 -11.49 -23.37
CA LEU A 30 -7.32 -12.92 -23.12
C LEU A 30 -6.23 -13.19 -22.07
N TYR A 31 -5.12 -12.47 -22.14
CA TYR A 31 -4.06 -12.56 -21.14
C TYR A 31 -4.52 -12.12 -19.74
N GLU A 32 -5.27 -11.01 -19.64
CA GLU A 32 -5.84 -10.54 -18.38
C GLU A 32 -6.83 -11.57 -17.81
N MET A 33 -7.72 -12.13 -18.65
CA MET A 33 -8.64 -13.19 -18.24
C MET A 33 -7.89 -14.42 -17.73
N GLU A 34 -6.91 -14.93 -18.46
CA GLU A 34 -6.13 -16.10 -18.06
C GLU A 34 -5.40 -15.86 -16.73
N LYS A 35 -4.76 -14.69 -16.58
CA LYS A 35 -4.11 -14.27 -15.34
C LYS A 35 -5.09 -14.25 -14.15
N HIS A 36 -6.32 -13.77 -14.37
CA HIS A 36 -7.37 -13.79 -13.36
C HIS A 36 -7.79 -15.22 -13.01
N PHE A 37 -7.98 -16.09 -14.01
CA PHE A 37 -8.31 -17.50 -13.80
C PHE A 37 -7.22 -18.25 -13.04
N GLU A 38 -5.94 -18.09 -13.42
CA GLU A 38 -4.81 -18.67 -12.70
C GLU A 38 -4.75 -18.18 -11.25
N SER A 39 -5.00 -16.89 -11.01
CA SER A 39 -5.04 -16.33 -9.65
C SER A 39 -6.14 -16.95 -8.80
N GLN A 40 -7.34 -17.12 -9.38
CA GLN A 40 -8.47 -17.80 -8.71
C GLN A 40 -8.19 -19.27 -8.45
N ARG A 41 -7.54 -19.97 -9.38
CA ARG A 41 -7.17 -21.38 -9.23
C ARG A 41 -6.12 -21.58 -8.13
N ASN A 42 -5.07 -20.75 -8.14
CA ASN A 42 -4.06 -20.73 -7.08
C ASN A 42 -4.69 -20.44 -5.70
N TRP A 43 -5.69 -19.55 -5.67
CA TRP A 43 -6.42 -19.24 -4.45
C TRP A 43 -7.25 -20.44 -3.97
N PHE A 44 -7.97 -21.10 -4.87
CA PHE A 44 -8.78 -22.27 -4.56
C PHE A 44 -7.93 -23.44 -4.05
N GLU A 45 -6.79 -23.71 -4.69
CA GLU A 45 -5.83 -24.73 -4.25
C GLU A 45 -5.31 -24.42 -2.83
N LYS A 46 -4.94 -23.16 -2.54
CA LYS A 46 -4.51 -22.74 -1.21
C LYS A 46 -5.59 -22.89 -0.13
N ILE A 47 -6.85 -22.63 -0.47
CA ILE A 47 -7.98 -22.85 0.46
C ILE A 47 -8.25 -24.34 0.66
N SER A 48 -8.19 -25.14 -0.40
CA SER A 48 -8.38 -26.60 -0.30
C SER A 48 -7.32 -27.29 0.56
N SER A 49 -6.11 -26.73 0.60
CA SER A 49 -5.01 -27.18 1.47
C SER A 49 -5.14 -26.68 2.92
N LEU A 50 -6.06 -25.77 3.22
CA LEU A 50 -6.19 -25.14 4.52
C LEU A 50 -7.18 -25.93 5.39
N SER A 51 -6.71 -26.42 6.53
CA SER A 51 -7.55 -27.13 7.49
C SER A 51 -8.26 -26.12 8.41
N MET A 52 -9.59 -26.07 8.35
CA MET A 52 -10.44 -25.11 9.08
C MET A 52 -10.15 -25.03 10.59
N GLU A 53 -9.81 -26.15 11.23
CA GLU A 53 -9.59 -26.20 12.69
C GLU A 53 -8.19 -25.75 13.12
N LYS A 54 -7.16 -25.95 12.29
CA LYS A 54 -5.75 -25.69 12.64
C LYS A 54 -5.29 -24.29 12.25
N ASP A 55 -5.96 -23.66 11.29
CA ASP A 55 -5.47 -22.45 10.62
C ASP A 55 -6.41 -21.24 10.75
N ILE A 56 -7.15 -21.14 11.86
CA ILE A 56 -8.10 -20.04 12.16
C ILE A 56 -7.45 -18.65 11.97
N GLN A 57 -6.19 -18.49 12.38
CA GLN A 57 -5.47 -17.22 12.25
C GLN A 57 -5.10 -16.90 10.79
N LYS A 58 -4.79 -17.91 9.97
CA LYS A 58 -4.52 -17.74 8.53
C LYS A 58 -5.81 -17.44 7.77
N LEU A 59 -6.92 -18.10 8.14
CA LEU A 59 -8.26 -17.79 7.64
C LEU A 59 -8.63 -16.34 7.92
N TRP A 60 -8.41 -15.85 9.13
CA TRP A 60 -8.67 -14.46 9.48
C TRP A 60 -7.85 -13.47 8.65
N GLN A 61 -6.57 -13.77 8.40
CA GLN A 61 -5.72 -12.95 7.53
C GLN A 61 -6.19 -12.97 6.06
N LEU A 62 -6.66 -14.11 5.56
CA LEU A 62 -7.24 -14.23 4.21
C LEU A 62 -8.55 -13.44 4.09
N THR A 63 -9.44 -13.53 5.09
CA THR A 63 -10.68 -12.74 5.14
C THR A 63 -10.38 -11.24 5.15
N LYS A 64 -9.40 -10.79 5.94
CA LYS A 64 -8.95 -9.39 5.92
C LYS A 64 -8.37 -8.98 4.56
N ALA A 65 -7.63 -9.85 3.90
CA ALA A 65 -7.08 -9.57 2.58
C ALA A 65 -8.16 -9.54 1.48
N PHE A 66 -9.23 -10.33 1.61
CA PHE A 66 -10.35 -10.39 0.67
C PHE A 66 -11.29 -9.19 0.80
N ASN A 67 -11.53 -8.73 2.03
CA ASN A 67 -12.40 -7.58 2.30
C ASN A 67 -11.75 -6.22 1.98
N ASP A 68 -10.54 -6.21 1.42
CA ASP A 68 -9.68 -5.00 1.32
C ASP A 68 -9.51 -4.27 2.67
N ASP A 69 -9.76 -4.97 3.79
CA ASP A 69 -9.39 -4.62 5.17
C ASP A 69 -7.88 -4.73 5.41
N LYS A 70 -7.11 -4.73 4.32
CA LYS A 70 -5.77 -4.16 4.40
C LYS A 70 -6.02 -2.72 4.81
N VAL A 71 -5.83 -2.47 6.11
CA VAL A 71 -5.52 -1.14 6.61
C VAL A 71 -4.31 -0.70 5.79
N CYS A 72 -4.58 -0.10 4.64
CA CYS A 72 -3.68 0.78 3.94
C CYS A 72 -3.44 1.83 4.99
N ARG A 73 -2.41 1.59 5.82
CA ARG A 73 -1.85 2.62 6.69
C ARG A 73 -1.39 3.66 5.70
N GLY A 74 -2.29 4.58 5.35
CA GLY A 74 -2.02 5.68 4.46
C GLY A 74 -0.77 6.32 5.03
N GLN A 75 0.32 6.21 4.29
CA GLN A 75 1.58 6.72 4.79
C GLN A 75 1.42 8.23 4.77
N THR A 76 1.21 8.83 5.93
CA THR A 76 1.17 10.28 6.04
C THR A 76 2.57 10.79 5.76
N VAL A 77 2.70 11.53 4.66
CA VAL A 77 3.95 12.12 4.19
C VAL A 77 3.84 13.63 4.34
N LEU A 78 4.84 14.24 4.96
CA LEU A 78 4.99 15.69 5.03
C LEU A 78 5.78 16.15 3.82
N LEU A 79 5.25 17.07 3.03
CA LEU A 79 6.03 17.71 1.96
C LEU A 79 6.91 18.80 2.55
N THR A 80 8.20 18.74 2.25
CA THR A 80 9.20 19.75 2.60
C THR A 80 9.93 20.24 1.35
N GLU A 81 10.69 21.32 1.44
CA GLU A 81 11.50 21.85 0.33
C GLU A 81 12.52 20.83 -0.20
N SER A 82 13.03 19.95 0.67
CA SER A 82 13.94 18.85 0.31
C SER A 82 13.21 17.61 -0.24
N GLY A 83 11.88 17.63 -0.32
CA GLY A 83 11.04 16.54 -0.80
C GLY A 83 10.12 15.92 0.27
N PRO A 84 9.43 14.82 -0.07
CA PRO A 84 8.50 14.14 0.82
C PRO A 84 9.21 13.43 1.99
N ALA A 85 8.86 13.77 3.22
CA ALA A 85 9.33 13.15 4.45
C ALA A 85 8.24 12.24 5.06
N PRO A 86 8.43 10.91 5.13
CA PRO A 86 7.43 10.01 5.71
C PRO A 86 7.55 9.89 7.24
N GLY A 87 6.40 9.73 7.91
CA GLY A 87 6.29 9.21 9.28
C GLY A 87 7.22 9.89 10.30
N LYS A 88 8.19 9.14 10.84
CA LYS A 88 9.11 9.62 11.90
C LYS A 88 9.92 10.85 11.47
N ALA A 89 10.33 10.92 10.20
CA ALA A 89 11.05 12.07 9.68
C ALA A 89 10.17 13.33 9.70
N ALA A 90 8.91 13.22 9.29
CA ALA A 90 7.94 14.31 9.37
C ALA A 90 7.74 14.81 10.80
N CYS A 91 7.54 13.89 11.75
CA CYS A 91 7.36 14.26 13.16
C CYS A 91 8.56 15.00 13.73
N ASN A 92 9.78 14.56 13.40
CA ASN A 92 11.01 15.22 13.85
C ASN A 92 11.14 16.63 13.27
N ILE A 93 10.79 16.82 11.99
CA ILE A 93 10.81 18.14 11.34
C ILE A 93 9.82 19.09 12.03
N LEU A 94 8.61 18.62 12.29
CA LEU A 94 7.60 19.40 13.02
C LEU A 94 8.03 19.72 14.46
N ALA A 95 8.60 18.74 15.17
CA ALA A 95 9.11 18.94 16.53
C ALA A 95 10.23 19.98 16.56
N ASN A 96 11.15 19.93 15.59
CA ASN A 96 12.23 20.90 15.48
C ASN A 96 11.72 22.30 15.10
N ALA A 97 10.74 22.40 14.20
CA ALA A 97 10.12 23.68 13.85
C ALA A 97 9.41 24.33 15.05
N TYR A 98 8.70 23.53 15.85
CA TYR A 98 8.02 24.01 17.05
C TYR A 98 8.94 24.25 18.24
N LYS A 99 10.13 23.64 18.26
CA LYS A 99 11.08 23.78 19.36
C LYS A 99 11.31 25.24 19.73
N ASN A 100 11.57 26.09 18.74
CA ASN A 100 11.88 27.51 18.97
C ASN A 100 10.72 28.29 19.59
N VAL A 101 9.48 27.82 19.40
CA VAL A 101 8.26 28.46 19.93
C VAL A 101 7.89 27.89 21.29
N SER A 102 8.24 26.62 21.54
CA SER A 102 7.88 25.89 22.76
C SER A 102 9.04 25.71 23.75
N GLU A 103 10.22 26.28 23.49
CA GLU A 103 11.39 26.17 24.36
C GLU A 103 11.16 26.97 25.63
N VAL A 104 10.64 26.28 26.65
CA VAL A 104 10.50 26.80 28.01
C VAL A 104 11.71 26.33 28.81
N GLU A 105 12.40 27.25 29.48
CA GLU A 105 13.47 26.89 30.40
C GLU A 105 12.87 26.17 31.63
N ILE A 106 13.02 24.86 31.66
CA ILE A 106 12.67 24.04 32.80
C ILE A 106 13.91 23.92 33.70
N SER A 107 13.74 24.20 34.99
CA SER A 107 14.82 24.04 35.96
C SER A 107 15.28 22.57 36.03
N ARG A 108 16.58 22.35 36.25
CA ARG A 108 17.17 20.99 36.34
C ARG A 108 16.49 20.13 37.40
N SER A 109 16.06 20.73 38.52
CA SER A 109 15.31 20.04 39.57
C SER A 109 13.98 19.50 39.03
N ARG A 110 13.22 20.32 38.28
CA ARG A 110 11.94 19.90 37.73
C ARG A 110 12.10 18.83 36.65
N ILE A 111 13.16 18.87 35.85
CA ILE A 111 13.48 17.80 34.89
C ILE A 111 13.69 16.46 35.61
N HIS A 112 14.43 16.47 36.72
CA HIS A 112 14.69 15.27 37.51
C HIS A 112 13.40 14.70 38.13
N ASP A 113 12.49 15.56 38.60
CA ASP A 113 11.19 15.15 39.13
C ASP A 113 10.31 14.53 38.03
N ILE A 114 10.24 15.15 36.85
CA ILE A 114 9.48 14.61 35.71
C ILE A 114 10.03 13.24 35.30
N GLN A 115 11.35 13.06 35.23
CA GLN A 115 11.94 11.76 34.87
C GLN A 115 11.59 10.68 35.89
N ARG A 116 11.53 11.03 37.18
CA ARG A 116 11.09 10.12 38.25
C ARG A 116 9.61 9.75 38.07
N GLU A 117 8.73 10.74 37.91
CA GLU A 117 7.29 10.55 37.66
C GLU A 117 7.05 9.66 36.42
N THR A 118 7.80 9.91 35.33
CA THR A 118 7.67 9.13 34.09
C THR A 118 8.10 7.67 34.26
N LYS A 119 9.09 7.41 35.11
CA LYS A 119 9.56 6.06 35.44
C LYS A 119 8.56 5.33 36.32
N GLU A 120 7.95 6.04 37.27
CA GLU A 120 6.89 5.50 38.13
C GLU A 120 5.62 5.18 37.32
N LEU A 121 5.23 6.03 36.38
CA LEU A 121 4.10 5.78 35.47
C LEU A 121 4.32 4.57 34.54
N LYS A 122 5.56 4.23 34.19
CA LYS A 122 5.88 3.01 33.44
C LYS A 122 5.80 1.73 34.29
N ASN A 123 5.97 1.87 35.60
CA ASN A 123 5.88 0.77 36.55
C ASN A 123 4.44 0.54 37.03
N ILE A 124 3.57 1.53 36.86
CA ILE A 124 2.13 1.36 36.97
C ILE A 124 1.69 0.67 35.69
N ASP A 125 1.45 -0.64 35.79
CA ASP A 125 0.89 -1.47 34.72
C ASP A 125 -0.52 -0.95 34.40
N VAL A 126 -0.62 0.05 33.53
CA VAL A 126 -1.91 0.56 33.06
C VAL A 126 -2.50 -0.56 32.22
N PRO A 127 -3.68 -1.14 32.58
CA PRO A 127 -4.30 -2.18 31.80
C PRO A 127 -4.47 -1.67 30.37
N SER A 128 -3.70 -2.22 29.45
CA SER A 128 -3.88 -2.01 28.01
C SER A 128 -5.26 -2.57 27.67
N HIS A 129 -6.29 -1.73 27.74
CA HIS A 129 -7.59 -2.02 27.16
C HIS A 129 -7.37 -2.19 25.66
N ARG A 130 -7.18 -3.45 25.28
CA ARG A 130 -7.22 -3.95 23.92
C ARG A 130 -8.63 -3.67 23.42
N TRP A 131 -8.80 -2.55 22.72
CA TRP A 131 -10.01 -2.30 21.94
C TRP A 131 -10.14 -3.44 20.92
N ILE A 132 -11.17 -4.26 21.12
CA ILE A 132 -11.57 -5.30 20.18
C ILE A 132 -12.42 -4.59 19.12
N GLY A 133 -11.89 -4.52 17.90
CA GLY A 133 -12.53 -4.04 16.68
C GLY A 133 -11.90 -4.71 15.49
#